data_AF-A0A5P0ZT11-F1
#
_entry.id   AF-A0A5P0ZT11-F1
#
_cell.length_a   1.000
_cell.length_b   1.000
_cell.length_c   1.000
_cell.angle_alpha   90.00
_cell.angle_beta   90.00
_cell.angle_gamma   90.00
#
_symmetry.space_group_name_H-M   'P 1'
#
loop_
_entity.id
_entity.type
_entity.pdbx_description
1 polymer ?
#
loop_
_entity_poly.entity_id
_entity_poly.type
_entity_poly.pdbx_seq_one_letter_code
_entity_poly.pdbx_strand_id
1 'polypeptide(L)'
;WENSEKAFGIAQPEVESYTGKYLRIKAAVTNQEPEKVPEELAALDFSLAVGSVVLVDYDYLTQLIQDWIDEQQQYTTPDQAQAHMTDYLQNSAKVQASLNKLAETQPQQAQLIREAMPYIEQQMQQSQQQSDQNQAPVALNARELVADYAQRQLVKKTSVFAHTWGLDQTALLRVAREHTVGTDEWHHEQELTQSANLAAALQAQTAAGPKIPAILPLYRIKSQAAWRQFIEHDLAIYLQK
;
A
#
# COMPACT_ATOMS: atom_id res chain seq x y z
N TRP A 1 -12.99 -0.54 23.85
CA TRP A 1 -12.37 -1.63 23.07
C TRP A 1 -10.90 -1.86 23.42
N GLU A 2 -10.09 -0.83 23.66
CA GLU A 2 -8.66 -0.95 24.05
C GLU A 2 -8.37 -1.79 25.32
N ASN A 3 -9.39 -2.11 26.12
CA ASN A 3 -9.26 -2.98 27.31
C ASN A 3 -10.12 -4.25 27.22
N SER A 4 -10.48 -4.68 26.00
CA SER A 4 -11.44 -5.76 25.78
C SER A 4 -11.01 -7.12 26.34
N GLU A 5 -9.73 -7.44 26.24
CA GLU A 5 -9.15 -8.64 26.84
C GLU A 5 -9.27 -8.61 28.38
N LYS A 6 -9.08 -7.43 28.98
CA LYS A 6 -9.14 -7.24 30.44
C LYS A 6 -10.56 -7.11 31.00
N ALA A 7 -11.50 -6.60 30.21
CA ALA A 7 -12.87 -6.32 30.63
C ALA A 7 -13.87 -7.42 30.25
N PHE A 8 -13.62 -8.12 29.13
CA PHE A 8 -14.55 -9.09 28.56
C PHE A 8 -13.91 -10.46 28.30
N GLY A 9 -12.60 -10.62 28.49
CA GLY A 9 -11.89 -11.88 28.25
C GLY A 9 -11.84 -12.28 26.78
N ILE A 10 -12.06 -11.32 25.87
CA ILE A 10 -12.08 -11.55 24.42
C ILE A 10 -10.74 -11.07 23.86
N ALA A 11 -10.03 -11.97 23.17
CA ALA A 11 -8.74 -11.62 22.56
C ALA A 11 -8.95 -10.70 21.35
N GLN A 12 -7.98 -9.83 21.05
CA GLN A 12 -8.07 -8.87 19.94
C GLN A 12 -8.45 -9.52 18.58
N PRO A 13 -7.93 -10.71 18.20
CA PRO A 13 -8.36 -11.40 16.97
C PRO A 13 -9.84 -11.85 16.99
N GLU A 14 -10.39 -12.17 18.16
CA GLU A 14 -11.81 -12.52 18.29
C GLU A 14 -12.69 -11.26 18.13
N VAL A 15 -12.23 -10.12 18.66
CA VAL A 15 -12.89 -8.81 18.45
C VAL A 15 -12.98 -8.48 16.96
N GLU A 16 -11.91 -8.72 16.20
CA GLU A 16 -11.86 -8.55 14.75
C GLU A 16 -12.87 -9.47 14.04
N SER A 17 -12.91 -10.75 14.44
CA SER A 17 -13.87 -11.73 13.90
C SER A 17 -15.33 -11.32 14.13
N TYR A 18 -15.67 -10.87 15.34
CA TYR A 18 -17.02 -10.42 15.67
C TYR A 18 -17.40 -9.10 14.98
N THR A 19 -16.45 -8.18 14.86
CA THR A 19 -16.65 -6.90 14.16
C THR A 19 -16.91 -7.14 12.66
N GLY A 20 -16.14 -8.03 12.02
CA GLY A 20 -16.36 -8.41 10.63
C GLY A 20 -17.72 -9.07 10.39
N LYS A 21 -18.16 -9.97 11.29
CA LYS A 21 -19.50 -10.57 11.23
C LYS A 21 -20.60 -9.52 11.38
N TYR A 22 -20.43 -8.57 12.31
CA TYR A 22 -21.36 -7.47 12.50
C TYR A 22 -21.49 -6.58 11.26
N LEU A 23 -20.37 -6.18 10.64
CA LEU A 23 -20.39 -5.35 9.43
C LEU A 23 -21.05 -6.07 8.25
N ARG A 24 -20.81 -7.38 8.08
CA ARG A 24 -21.48 -8.19 7.06
C ARG A 24 -22.99 -8.28 7.28
N ILE A 25 -23.43 -8.48 8.53
CA ILE A 25 -24.85 -8.51 8.89
C ILE A 25 -25.48 -7.14 8.64
N LYS A 26 -24.84 -6.05 9.09
CA LYS A 26 -25.30 -4.69 8.84
C LYS A 26 -25.48 -4.44 7.35
N ALA A 27 -24.46 -4.72 6.53
CA ALA A 27 -24.53 -4.53 5.08
C ALA A 27 -25.63 -5.39 4.44
N ALA A 28 -25.78 -6.66 4.86
CA ALA A 28 -26.82 -7.54 4.35
C ALA A 28 -28.24 -7.05 4.70
N VAL A 29 -28.42 -6.40 5.85
CA VAL A 29 -29.71 -5.85 6.30
C VAL A 29 -29.98 -4.47 5.70
N THR A 30 -28.97 -3.60 5.56
CA THR A 30 -29.16 -2.23 5.03
C THR A 30 -29.19 -2.14 3.51
N ASN A 31 -28.58 -3.09 2.79
CA ASN A 31 -28.52 -3.08 1.32
C ASN A 31 -29.68 -3.85 0.66
N GLN A 32 -30.58 -4.44 1.45
CA GLN A 32 -31.79 -5.07 0.93
C GLN A 32 -32.90 -4.03 0.77
N GLU A 33 -33.76 -4.24 -0.24
CA GLU A 33 -35.00 -3.48 -0.34
C GLU A 33 -35.82 -3.68 0.96
N PRO A 34 -36.41 -2.62 1.53
CA PRO A 34 -37.06 -2.68 2.84
C PRO A 34 -38.18 -3.72 2.96
N GLU A 35 -38.81 -4.10 1.84
CA GLU A 35 -39.84 -5.15 1.80
C GLU A 35 -39.30 -6.58 1.88
N LYS A 36 -37.99 -6.78 1.69
CA LYS A 36 -37.32 -8.09 1.72
C LYS A 36 -36.60 -8.38 3.03
N VAL A 37 -36.49 -7.40 3.93
CA VAL A 37 -35.86 -7.55 5.24
C VAL A 37 -36.85 -8.24 6.18
N PRO A 38 -36.50 -9.39 6.79
CA PRO A 38 -37.33 -10.02 7.81
C PRO A 38 -37.66 -9.03 8.94
N GLU A 39 -38.91 -9.02 9.41
CA GLU A 39 -39.42 -8.07 10.41
C GLU A 39 -38.58 -8.06 11.70
N GLU A 40 -38.03 -9.22 12.08
CA GLU A 40 -37.11 -9.41 13.22
C GLU A 40 -35.78 -8.64 13.05
N LEU A 41 -35.31 -8.43 11.82
CA LEU A 41 -34.08 -7.72 11.50
C LEU A 41 -34.32 -6.24 11.19
N ALA A 42 -35.54 -5.87 10.77
CA ALA A 42 -35.93 -4.49 10.49
C ALA A 42 -35.96 -3.61 11.76
N ALA A 43 -36.15 -4.23 12.94
CA ALA A 43 -36.12 -3.56 14.24
C ALA A 43 -34.71 -3.35 14.82
N LEU A 44 -33.66 -3.85 14.16
CA LEU A 44 -32.29 -3.67 14.63
C LEU A 44 -31.82 -2.22 14.42
N ASP A 45 -31.69 -1.48 15.52
CA ASP A 45 -31.13 -0.14 15.50
C ASP A 45 -29.58 -0.19 15.51
N PHE A 46 -28.99 -0.11 14.31
CA PHE A 46 -27.53 -0.03 14.15
C PHE A 46 -26.96 1.37 14.46
N SER A 47 -27.79 2.36 14.82
CA SER A 47 -27.36 3.74 15.13
C SER A 47 -26.77 3.88 16.53
N LEU A 48 -27.20 3.05 17.48
CA LEU A 48 -26.77 3.08 18.90
C LEU A 48 -25.47 2.34 19.19
N ALA A 49 -24.86 1.66 18.21
CA ALA A 49 -23.53 1.07 18.34
C ALA A 49 -22.42 2.14 18.22
N VAL A 50 -22.47 3.13 19.11
CA VAL A 50 -21.40 4.11 19.33
C VAL A 50 -20.23 3.37 19.96
N GLY A 51 -19.22 3.13 19.12
CA GLY A 51 -18.05 2.33 19.45
C GLY A 51 -17.70 1.28 18.40
N SER A 52 -18.30 1.30 17.20
CA SER A 52 -17.67 0.65 16.05
C SER A 52 -16.42 1.44 15.67
N VAL A 53 -15.32 1.14 16.34
CA VAL A 53 -14.01 1.31 15.72
C VAL A 53 -14.05 0.37 14.53
N VAL A 54 -14.49 0.87 13.37
CA VAL A 54 -14.12 0.24 12.11
C VAL A 54 -12.60 0.30 12.15
N LEU A 55 -11.98 -0.82 12.54
CA LEU A 55 -10.56 -1.03 12.38
C LEU A 55 -10.34 -0.91 10.88
N VAL A 56 -9.82 0.24 10.47
CA VAL A 56 -9.39 0.43 9.10
C VAL A 56 -8.12 -0.39 9.00
N ASP A 57 -8.22 -1.54 8.35
CA ASP A 57 -7.09 -2.36 7.94
C ASP A 57 -6.84 -2.18 6.43
N TYR A 58 -5.76 -2.80 5.95
CA TYR A 58 -5.37 -2.78 4.55
C TYR A 58 -6.47 -3.29 3.62
N ASP A 59 -7.17 -4.38 3.99
CA ASP A 59 -8.19 -5.00 3.16
C ASP A 59 -9.45 -4.12 3.07
N TYR A 60 -9.89 -3.51 4.18
CA TYR A 60 -10.98 -2.54 4.17
C TYR A 60 -10.64 -1.32 3.32
N LEU A 61 -9.43 -0.78 3.46
CA LEU A 61 -9.04 0.40 2.70
C LEU A 61 -8.89 0.10 1.20
N THR A 62 -8.33 -1.06 0.84
CA THR A 62 -8.25 -1.47 -0.57
C THR A 62 -9.62 -1.79 -1.15
N GLN A 63 -10.57 -2.32 -0.37
CA GLN A 63 -11.97 -2.45 -0.80
C GLN A 63 -12.63 -1.09 -1.02
N LEU A 64 -12.42 -0.13 -0.12
CA LEU A 64 -12.96 1.23 -0.28
C LEU A 64 -12.40 1.92 -1.54
N ILE A 65 -11.12 1.69 -1.85
CA ILE A 65 -10.49 2.15 -3.09
C ILE A 65 -11.07 1.40 -4.29
N GLN A 66 -11.35 0.10 -4.18
CA GLN A 66 -11.99 -0.68 -5.23
C GLN A 66 -13.39 -0.15 -5.55
N ASP A 67 -14.22 0.07 -4.53
CA ASP A 67 -15.57 0.62 -4.70
C ASP A 67 -15.50 1.98 -5.42
N TRP A 68 -14.52 2.81 -5.06
CA TRP A 68 -14.26 4.08 -5.74
C TRP A 68 -13.82 3.91 -7.20
N ILE A 69 -12.92 2.96 -7.49
CA ILE A 69 -12.52 2.62 -8.86
C ILE A 69 -13.73 2.15 -9.68
N ASP A 70 -14.53 1.23 -9.14
CA ASP A 70 -15.68 0.63 -9.81
C ASP A 70 -16.75 1.68 -10.14
N GLU A 71 -17.03 2.60 -9.22
CA GLU A 71 -17.91 3.75 -9.46
C GLU A 71 -17.36 4.65 -10.58
N GLN A 72 -16.07 4.98 -10.56
CA GLN A 72 -15.46 5.82 -11.58
C GLN A 72 -15.43 5.15 -12.97
N GLN A 73 -15.38 3.83 -13.03
CA GLN A 73 -15.47 3.09 -14.29
C GLN A 73 -16.88 3.09 -14.89
N GLN A 74 -17.93 3.38 -14.10
CA GLN A 74 -19.31 3.49 -14.61
C GLN A 74 -19.55 4.80 -15.36
N TYR A 75 -18.77 5.84 -15.09
CA TYR A 75 -18.90 7.13 -15.76
C TYR A 75 -18.15 7.12 -17.09
N THR A 76 -18.90 6.91 -18.17
CA THR A 76 -18.35 6.80 -19.53
C THR A 76 -18.34 8.12 -20.28
N THR A 77 -19.03 9.15 -19.79
CA THR A 77 -19.06 10.48 -20.42
C THR A 77 -18.62 11.58 -19.45
N PRO A 78 -18.04 12.69 -19.97
CA PRO A 78 -17.69 13.85 -19.14
C PRO A 78 -18.88 14.44 -18.38
N ASP A 79 -20.08 14.43 -18.97
CA ASP A 79 -21.30 14.94 -18.33
C ASP A 79 -21.73 14.07 -17.13
N GLN A 80 -21.58 12.74 -17.23
CA GLN A 80 -21.82 11.81 -16.11
C GLN A 80 -20.79 12.02 -14.99
N ALA A 81 -19.50 12.13 -15.35
CA ALA A 81 -18.45 12.40 -14.37
C ALA A 81 -18.67 13.73 -13.63
N GLN A 82 -19.16 14.76 -14.33
CA GLN A 82 -19.45 16.06 -13.74
C GLN A 82 -20.70 16.05 -12.86
N ALA A 83 -21.74 15.29 -13.23
CA ALA A 83 -22.94 15.09 -12.41
C ALA A 83 -22.64 14.36 -11.08
N HIS A 84 -21.68 13.43 -11.10
CA HIS A 84 -21.26 12.63 -9.94
C HIS A 84 -19.99 13.14 -9.24
N MET A 85 -19.54 14.36 -9.57
CA MET A 85 -18.36 14.99 -8.95
C MET A 85 -18.49 15.11 -7.41
N THR A 86 -19.71 15.30 -6.91
CA THR A 86 -19.95 15.38 -5.46
C THR A 86 -19.70 14.03 -4.78
N ASP A 87 -20.17 12.94 -5.38
CA ASP A 87 -19.96 11.57 -4.88
C ASP A 87 -18.47 11.21 -4.92
N TYR A 88 -17.78 11.57 -6.01
CA TYR A 88 -16.33 11.44 -6.15
C TYR A 88 -15.57 12.12 -4.99
N LEU A 89 -15.86 13.39 -4.73
CA LEU A 89 -15.19 14.15 -3.65
C LEU A 89 -15.49 13.55 -2.28
N GLN A 90 -16.71 13.06 -2.04
CA GLN A 90 -17.06 12.39 -0.80
C GLN A 90 -16.30 11.07 -0.62
N ASN A 91 -16.20 10.25 -1.67
CA ASN A 91 -15.51 8.97 -1.60
C ASN A 91 -14.00 9.14 -1.48
N SER A 92 -13.42 10.11 -2.20
CA SER A 92 -12.02 10.53 -1.99
C SER A 92 -11.76 10.98 -0.53
N ALA A 93 -12.67 11.79 0.05
CA ALA A 93 -12.56 12.20 1.45
C ALA A 93 -12.68 11.02 2.42
N LYS A 94 -13.54 10.04 2.15
CA LYS A 94 -13.66 8.80 2.93
C LYS A 94 -12.39 7.96 2.87
N VAL A 95 -11.79 7.80 1.68
CA VAL A 95 -10.50 7.12 1.49
C VAL A 95 -9.42 7.83 2.30
N GLN A 96 -9.35 9.16 2.23
CA GLN A 96 -8.36 9.93 2.97
C GLN A 96 -8.55 9.85 4.49
N ALA A 97 -9.80 9.93 4.98
CA ALA A 97 -10.10 9.76 6.40
C ALA A 97 -9.74 8.36 6.89
N SER A 98 -10.01 7.33 6.08
CA SER A 98 -9.66 5.95 6.39
C SER A 98 -8.15 5.75 6.36
N LEU A 99 -7.44 6.30 5.38
CA LEU A 99 -5.97 6.34 5.32
C LEU A 99 -5.36 6.95 6.59
N ASN A 100 -5.95 8.02 7.12
CA ASN A 100 -5.47 8.64 8.35
C ASN A 100 -5.68 7.73 9.56
N LYS A 101 -6.80 7.00 9.65
CA LYS A 101 -7.03 5.99 10.68
C LYS A 101 -6.08 4.80 10.56
N LEU A 102 -5.84 4.31 9.35
CA LEU A 102 -4.84 3.26 9.11
C LEU A 102 -3.45 3.73 9.54
N ALA A 103 -3.12 5.00 9.35
CA ALA A 103 -1.81 5.54 9.73
C ALA A 103 -1.57 5.51 11.25
N GLU A 104 -2.63 5.48 12.07
CA GLU A 104 -2.52 5.37 13.53
C GLU A 104 -2.08 3.98 13.98
N THR A 105 -2.46 2.93 13.24
CA THR A 105 -2.20 1.53 13.60
C THR A 105 -1.13 0.87 12.74
N GLN A 106 -1.09 1.20 11.45
CA GLN A 106 -0.23 0.61 10.41
C GLN A 106 0.37 1.73 9.53
N PRO A 107 1.27 2.57 10.07
CA PRO A 107 1.78 3.77 9.41
C PRO A 107 2.45 3.51 8.06
N GLN A 108 3.20 2.39 7.95
CA GLN A 108 3.91 2.04 6.71
C GLN A 108 2.94 1.62 5.59
N GLN A 109 1.89 0.87 5.90
CA GLN A 109 0.87 0.48 4.92
C GLN A 109 0.06 1.71 4.45
N ALA A 110 -0.32 2.58 5.40
CA ALA A 110 -0.97 3.84 5.08
C ALA A 110 -0.10 4.74 4.20
N GLN A 111 1.21 4.80 4.45
CA GLN A 111 2.16 5.52 3.62
C GLN A 111 2.23 4.93 2.21
N LEU A 112 2.35 3.61 2.08
CA LEU A 112 2.41 2.94 0.77
C LEU A 112 1.16 3.25 -0.06
N ILE A 113 -0.03 3.11 0.52
CA ILE A 113 -1.28 3.39 -0.19
C ILE A 113 -1.36 4.88 -0.56
N ARG A 114 -0.99 5.79 0.35
CA ARG A 114 -0.96 7.22 0.08
C ARG A 114 -0.03 7.57 -1.08
N GLU A 115 1.14 6.92 -1.18
CA GLU A 115 2.09 7.09 -2.28
C GLU A 115 1.58 6.46 -3.60
N ALA A 116 0.75 5.41 -3.51
CA ALA A 116 0.15 4.74 -4.66
C ALA A 116 -1.09 5.48 -5.22
N MET A 117 -1.79 6.29 -4.42
CA MET A 117 -3.02 6.98 -4.86
C MET A 117 -2.87 7.77 -6.19
N PRO A 118 -1.83 8.59 -6.41
CA PRO A 118 -1.66 9.28 -7.69
C PRO A 118 -1.45 8.33 -8.86
N TYR A 119 -0.83 7.17 -8.62
CA TYR A 119 -0.65 6.14 -9.64
C TYR A 119 -1.99 5.44 -9.96
N ILE A 120 -2.80 5.15 -8.95
CA ILE A 120 -4.15 4.58 -9.11
C ILE A 120 -5.02 5.54 -9.93
N GLU A 121 -5.02 6.83 -9.59
CA GLU A 121 -5.72 7.88 -10.35
C GLU A 121 -5.30 7.93 -11.82
N GLN A 122 -3.99 7.86 -12.07
CA GLN A 122 -3.46 7.84 -13.43
C GLN A 122 -3.92 6.59 -14.21
N GLN A 123 -3.95 5.42 -13.58
CA GLN A 123 -4.44 4.19 -14.22
C GLN A 123 -5.94 4.24 -14.51
N MET A 124 -6.75 4.82 -13.60
CA MET A 124 -8.18 5.04 -13.85
C MET A 124 -8.41 5.94 -15.08
N GLN A 125 -7.70 7.07 -15.17
CA GLN A 125 -7.80 7.98 -16.32
C GLN A 125 -7.40 7.31 -17.64
N GLN A 126 -6.34 6.48 -17.62
CA GLN A 126 -5.91 5.72 -18.79
C GLN A 126 -6.94 4.69 -19.22
N SER A 127 -7.56 3.98 -18.27
CA SER A 127 -8.62 3.01 -18.57
C SER A 127 -9.84 3.68 -19.19
N GLN A 128 -10.23 4.87 -18.73
CA GLN A 128 -11.36 5.63 -19.33
C GLN A 128 -11.07 6.02 -20.78
N GLN A 129 -9.87 6.51 -21.08
CA GLN A 129 -9.46 6.88 -22.45
C GLN A 129 -9.39 5.69 -23.41
N GLN A 130 -9.10 4.48 -22.90
CA GLN A 130 -9.07 3.26 -23.72
C GLN A 130 -10.47 2.72 -24.01
N SER A 131 -11.41 2.89 -23.08
CA SER A 131 -12.83 2.59 -23.31
C SER A 131 -13.42 3.43 -24.44
N ASP A 132 -13.01 4.70 -24.56
CA ASP A 132 -13.39 5.58 -25.68
C ASP A 132 -12.92 5.06 -27.05
N GLN A 133 -11.92 4.17 -27.08
CA GLN A 133 -11.36 3.57 -28.30
C GLN A 133 -11.97 2.21 -28.65
N ASN A 134 -13.15 1.85 -28.10
CA ASN A 134 -13.82 0.55 -28.32
C ASN A 134 -12.99 -0.67 -27.91
N GLN A 135 -12.03 -0.50 -27.01
CA GLN A 135 -11.32 -1.60 -26.37
C GLN A 135 -12.05 -1.98 -25.08
N ALA A 136 -12.05 -3.27 -24.74
CA ALA A 136 -12.69 -3.73 -23.51
C ALA A 136 -12.06 -3.02 -22.30
N PRO A 137 -12.86 -2.48 -21.36
CA PRO A 137 -12.33 -1.81 -20.19
C PRO A 137 -11.44 -2.76 -19.40
N VAL A 138 -10.24 -2.29 -19.04
CA VAL A 138 -9.32 -3.06 -18.21
C VAL A 138 -9.90 -3.07 -16.79
N ALA A 139 -10.19 -4.27 -16.28
CA ALA A 139 -10.58 -4.41 -14.88
C ALA A 139 -9.41 -3.97 -13.99
N LEU A 140 -9.60 -2.89 -13.25
CA LEU A 140 -8.61 -2.35 -12.34
C LEU A 140 -8.86 -2.93 -10.95
N ASN A 141 -7.82 -3.49 -10.32
CA ASN A 141 -7.90 -3.99 -8.95
C ASN A 141 -7.05 -3.12 -8.02
N ALA A 142 -7.65 -2.56 -6.98
CA ALA A 142 -6.97 -1.66 -6.04
C ALA A 142 -5.73 -2.29 -5.39
N ARG A 143 -5.84 -3.56 -4.95
CA ARG A 143 -4.74 -4.28 -4.30
C ARG A 143 -3.60 -4.56 -5.28
N GLU A 144 -3.93 -4.97 -6.50
CA GLU A 144 -2.94 -5.19 -7.55
C GLU A 144 -2.25 -3.89 -7.96
N LEU A 145 -2.98 -2.78 -8.03
CA LEU A 145 -2.40 -1.46 -8.34
C LEU A 145 -1.43 -0.99 -7.25
N VAL A 146 -1.77 -1.18 -5.97
CA VAL A 146 -0.85 -0.89 -4.86
C VAL A 146 0.39 -1.79 -4.92
N ALA A 147 0.22 -3.08 -5.22
CA ALA A 147 1.33 -4.02 -5.35
C ALA A 147 2.23 -3.70 -6.56
N ASP A 148 1.65 -3.37 -7.72
CA ASP A 148 2.40 -2.96 -8.90
C ASP A 148 3.17 -1.66 -8.64
N TYR A 149 2.54 -0.68 -7.98
CA TYR A 149 3.22 0.54 -7.54
C TYR A 149 4.43 0.22 -6.65
N ALA A 150 4.25 -0.60 -5.62
CA ALA A 150 5.32 -1.01 -4.72
C ALA A 150 6.48 -1.66 -5.49
N GLN A 151 6.16 -2.59 -6.39
CA GLN A 151 7.14 -3.29 -7.21
C GLN A 151 7.89 -2.34 -8.16
N ARG A 152 7.22 -1.35 -8.76
CA ARG A 152 7.87 -0.32 -9.59
C ARG A 152 8.80 0.56 -8.77
N GLN A 153 8.39 0.97 -7.56
CA GLN A 153 9.25 1.75 -6.67
C GLN A 153 10.47 0.95 -6.22
N LEU A 154 10.31 -0.34 -5.89
CA LEU A 154 11.43 -1.23 -5.59
C LEU A 154 12.44 -1.25 -6.72
N VAL A 155 12.01 -1.52 -7.95
CA VAL A 155 12.89 -1.59 -9.13
C VAL A 155 13.56 -0.24 -9.39
N LYS A 156 12.80 0.85 -9.34
CA LYS A 156 13.31 2.21 -9.59
C LYS A 156 14.36 2.60 -8.55
N LYS A 157 14.04 2.48 -7.27
CA LYS A 157 14.93 2.88 -6.17
C LYS A 157 16.18 2.01 -6.13
N THR A 158 16.04 0.70 -6.27
CA THR A 158 17.19 -0.21 -6.32
C THR A 158 18.08 0.04 -7.53
N SER A 159 17.51 0.35 -8.70
CA SER A 159 18.30 0.71 -9.89
C SER A 159 19.16 1.96 -9.66
N VAL A 160 18.56 3.03 -9.13
CA VAL A 160 19.27 4.28 -8.82
C VAL A 160 20.36 4.06 -7.78
N PHE A 161 20.04 3.33 -6.71
CA PHE A 161 20.99 3.05 -5.64
C PHE A 161 22.15 2.18 -6.14
N ALA A 162 21.85 1.08 -6.84
CA ALA A 162 22.83 0.16 -7.39
C ALA A 162 23.76 0.86 -8.39
N HIS A 163 23.22 1.75 -9.24
CA HIS A 163 24.03 2.56 -10.13
C HIS A 163 25.00 3.48 -9.37
N THR A 164 24.48 4.22 -8.38
CA THR A 164 25.27 5.16 -7.57
C THR A 164 26.40 4.46 -6.83
N TRP A 165 26.12 3.29 -6.27
CA TRP A 165 27.06 2.54 -5.46
C TRP A 165 27.82 1.47 -6.25
N GLY A 166 27.63 1.34 -7.57
CA GLY A 166 28.27 0.33 -8.40
C GLY A 166 27.98 -1.11 -7.95
N LEU A 167 26.75 -1.40 -7.51
CA LEU A 167 26.32 -2.73 -7.06
C LEU A 167 25.54 -3.47 -8.15
N ASP A 168 25.43 -4.79 -8.02
CA ASP A 168 24.49 -5.57 -8.83
C ASP A 168 23.06 -5.36 -8.33
N GLN A 169 22.18 -4.84 -9.19
CA GLN A 169 20.78 -4.56 -8.85
C GLN A 169 20.00 -5.83 -8.50
N THR A 170 20.25 -6.95 -9.18
CA THR A 170 19.55 -8.21 -8.97
C THR A 170 19.93 -8.80 -7.62
N ALA A 171 21.22 -8.78 -7.29
CA ALA A 171 21.71 -9.19 -5.97
C ALA A 171 21.12 -8.29 -4.87
N LEU A 172 21.05 -6.97 -5.09
CA LEU A 172 20.47 -6.03 -4.14
C LEU A 172 18.98 -6.31 -3.90
N LEU A 173 18.21 -6.54 -4.97
CA LEU A 173 16.79 -6.88 -4.87
C LEU A 173 16.57 -8.22 -4.14
N ARG A 174 17.43 -9.21 -4.37
CA ARG A 174 17.33 -10.50 -3.67
C ARG A 174 17.57 -10.33 -2.17
N VAL A 175 18.66 -9.67 -1.79
CA VAL A 175 18.95 -9.36 -0.36
C VAL A 175 17.78 -8.60 0.26
N ALA A 176 17.24 -7.59 -0.42
CA ALA A 176 16.11 -6.81 0.08
C ALA A 176 14.84 -7.65 0.31
N ARG A 177 14.51 -8.58 -0.59
CA ARG A 177 13.29 -9.40 -0.50
C ARG A 177 13.36 -10.53 0.52
N GLU A 178 14.57 -11.03 0.77
CA GLU A 178 14.82 -12.13 1.71
C GLU A 178 15.12 -11.63 3.12
N HIS A 179 15.52 -10.37 3.27
CA HIS A 179 15.73 -9.76 4.56
C HIS A 179 14.41 -9.56 5.31
N THR A 180 14.38 -9.98 6.58
CA THR A 180 13.27 -9.69 7.48
C THR A 180 13.60 -8.40 8.24
N VAL A 181 12.81 -7.36 7.99
CA VAL A 181 13.02 -6.03 8.59
C VAL A 181 13.06 -6.13 10.12
N GLY A 182 14.09 -5.52 10.73
CA GLY A 182 14.28 -5.53 12.19
C GLY A 182 15.03 -6.75 12.73
N THR A 183 15.57 -7.60 11.85
CA THR A 183 16.47 -8.70 12.21
C THR A 183 17.90 -8.40 11.77
N ASP A 184 18.90 -8.98 12.44
CA ASP A 184 20.29 -8.89 11.99
C ASP A 184 20.66 -9.98 10.95
N GLU A 185 19.67 -10.67 10.39
CA GLU A 185 19.87 -11.75 9.43
C GLU A 185 19.88 -11.21 7.99
N TRP A 186 21.05 -11.33 7.34
CA TRP A 186 21.29 -10.85 5.99
C TRP A 186 21.70 -11.99 5.05
N HIS A 187 20.71 -12.63 4.44
CA HIS A 187 20.96 -13.64 3.41
C HIS A 187 21.62 -13.01 2.17
N HIS A 188 22.55 -13.73 1.54
CA HIS A 188 23.27 -13.30 0.32
C HIS A 188 24.07 -11.98 0.44
N GLU A 189 24.35 -11.51 1.66
CA GLU A 189 25.12 -10.29 1.90
C GLU A 189 26.52 -10.32 1.28
N GLN A 190 27.23 -11.46 1.41
CA GLN A 190 28.57 -11.58 0.86
C GLN A 190 28.57 -11.45 -0.66
N GLU A 191 27.56 -12.00 -1.33
CA GLU A 191 27.41 -11.94 -2.77
C GLU A 191 27.19 -10.48 -3.23
N LEU A 192 26.30 -9.75 -2.57
CA LEU A 192 26.07 -8.33 -2.85
C LEU A 192 27.32 -7.48 -2.58
N THR A 193 28.00 -7.69 -1.45
CA THR A 193 29.22 -6.95 -1.11
C THR A 193 30.37 -7.25 -2.08
N GLN A 194 30.44 -8.47 -2.62
CA GLN A 194 31.43 -8.85 -3.63
C GLN A 194 31.12 -8.25 -5.02
N SER A 195 29.84 -8.03 -5.35
CA SER A 195 29.43 -7.36 -6.60
C SER A 195 29.88 -5.90 -6.70
N ALA A 196 30.31 -5.30 -5.59
CA ALA A 196 30.67 -3.89 -5.50
C ALA A 196 31.83 -3.51 -6.44
N ASN A 197 31.51 -2.70 -7.44
CA ASN A 197 32.41 -2.17 -8.46
C ASN A 197 32.80 -0.72 -8.15
N LEU A 198 33.99 -0.56 -7.56
CA LEU A 198 34.53 0.74 -7.17
C LEU A 198 34.67 1.71 -8.36
N ALA A 199 35.11 1.23 -9.53
CA ALA A 199 35.32 2.09 -10.69
C ALA A 199 33.98 2.66 -11.19
N ALA A 200 32.95 1.83 -11.26
CA ALA A 200 31.60 2.27 -11.62
C ALA A 200 31.03 3.26 -10.59
N ALA A 201 31.20 2.99 -9.29
CA ALA A 201 30.73 3.87 -8.22
C ALA A 201 31.41 5.26 -8.27
N LEU A 202 32.72 5.31 -8.52
CA LEU A 202 33.45 6.58 -8.67
C LEU A 202 33.00 7.38 -9.90
N GLN A 203 32.65 6.70 -11.00
CA GLN A 203 32.13 7.35 -12.20
C GLN A 203 30.71 7.89 -12.03
N ALA A 204 29.86 7.17 -11.28
CA ALA A 204 28.49 7.57 -10.98
C ALA A 204 28.40 8.64 -9.87
N GLN A 205 29.51 8.92 -9.18
CA GLN A 205 29.54 9.88 -8.08
C GLN A 205 29.24 11.31 -8.57
N THR A 206 28.24 11.95 -7.97
CA THR A 206 27.89 13.35 -8.23
C THR A 206 28.28 14.24 -7.04
N ALA A 207 28.34 15.56 -7.26
CA ALA A 207 28.68 16.52 -6.21
C ALA A 207 27.68 16.52 -5.03
N ALA A 208 26.41 16.18 -5.29
CA ALA A 208 25.36 16.06 -4.29
C ALA A 208 25.20 14.63 -3.73
N GLY A 209 25.92 13.66 -4.29
CA GLY A 209 25.82 12.24 -3.95
C GLY A 209 26.74 11.79 -2.81
N PRO A 210 26.67 10.49 -2.44
CA PRO A 210 27.52 9.95 -1.39
C PRO A 210 29.00 10.00 -1.79
N LYS A 211 29.87 10.35 -0.83
CA LYS A 211 31.32 10.32 -1.06
C LYS A 211 31.84 8.88 -1.10
N ILE A 212 32.26 8.42 -2.28
CA ILE A 212 32.80 7.06 -2.47
C ILE A 212 34.30 7.03 -2.11
N PRO A 213 34.75 6.19 -1.16
CA PRO A 213 36.16 6.03 -0.88
C PRO A 213 36.91 5.42 -2.07
N ALA A 214 38.06 5.98 -2.45
CA ALA A 214 38.86 5.45 -3.56
C ALA A 214 39.63 4.14 -3.23
N ILE A 215 39.52 3.64 -1.99
CA ILE A 215 40.19 2.43 -1.52
C ILE A 215 39.14 1.32 -1.37
N LEU A 216 39.32 0.21 -2.10
CA LEU A 216 38.33 -0.87 -2.24
C LEU A 216 37.84 -1.44 -0.89
N PRO A 217 38.71 -1.81 0.08
CA PRO A 217 38.24 -2.26 1.40
C PRO A 217 37.34 -1.25 2.12
N LEU A 218 37.71 0.04 2.12
CA LEU A 218 36.93 1.10 2.78
C LEU A 218 35.61 1.35 2.06
N TYR A 219 35.61 1.30 0.73
CA TYR A 219 34.39 1.41 -0.07
C TYR A 219 33.43 0.26 0.21
N ARG A 220 33.89 -0.99 0.29
CA ARG A 220 33.03 -2.15 0.60
C ARG A 220 32.36 -2.03 1.97
N ILE A 221 33.11 -1.61 3.00
CA ILE A 221 32.53 -1.38 4.34
C ILE A 221 31.46 -0.28 4.27
N LYS A 222 31.74 0.81 3.55
CA LYS A 222 30.83 1.94 3.46
C LYS A 222 29.59 1.62 2.62
N SER A 223 29.75 0.92 1.50
CA SER A 223 28.64 0.49 0.65
C SER A 223 27.75 -0.50 1.39
N GLN A 224 28.34 -1.41 2.19
CA GLN A 224 27.61 -2.32 3.07
C GLN A 224 26.71 -1.60 4.07
N ALA A 225 27.26 -0.66 4.83
CA ALA A 225 26.46 0.14 5.73
C ALA A 225 25.34 0.90 4.99
N ALA A 226 25.65 1.45 3.81
CA ALA A 226 24.69 2.21 3.02
C ALA A 226 23.55 1.36 2.46
N TRP A 227 23.84 0.18 1.88
CA TRP A 227 22.78 -0.65 1.31
C TRP A 227 21.92 -1.30 2.38
N ARG A 228 22.45 -1.61 3.57
CA ARG A 228 21.66 -2.08 4.72
C ARG A 228 20.65 -1.01 5.16
N GLN A 229 21.12 0.21 5.39
CA GLN A 229 20.25 1.35 5.75
C GLN A 229 19.21 1.64 4.67
N PHE A 230 19.60 1.58 3.39
CA PHE A 230 18.68 1.75 2.28
C PHE A 230 17.57 0.69 2.26
N ILE A 231 17.89 -0.58 2.52
CA ILE A 231 16.89 -1.65 2.60
C ILE A 231 15.95 -1.42 3.80
N GLU A 232 16.49 -1.13 4.99
CA GLU A 232 15.72 -1.00 6.23
C GLU A 232 14.85 0.26 6.29
N HIS A 233 15.28 1.36 5.66
CA HIS A 233 14.59 2.65 5.80
C HIS A 233 13.91 3.10 4.50
N ASP A 234 14.58 2.94 3.36
CA ASP A 234 14.08 3.49 2.09
C ASP A 234 13.25 2.48 1.28
N LEU A 235 13.47 1.17 1.48
CA LEU A 235 12.74 0.11 0.79
C LEU A 235 11.69 -0.60 1.65
N ALA A 236 11.79 -0.54 2.97
CA ALA A 236 10.95 -1.33 3.88
C ALA A 236 9.44 -1.19 3.60
N ILE A 237 8.97 0.02 3.29
CA ILE A 237 7.55 0.28 2.98
C ILE A 237 7.05 -0.44 1.72
N TYR A 238 7.94 -0.78 0.78
CA TYR A 238 7.60 -1.46 -0.47
C TYR A 238 7.88 -2.98 -0.41
N LEU A 239 8.56 -3.46 0.63
CA LEU A 239 8.87 -4.88 0.84
C LEU A 239 7.79 -5.62 1.65
N GLN A 240 6.70 -4.92 2.00
CA GLN A 240 5.63 -5.48 2.81
C GLN A 240 4.93 -6.63 2.07
N LYS A 241 4.68 -7.71 2.81
CA LYS A 241 4.04 -8.96 2.35
C LYS A 241 2.60 -9.02 2.84
#